data_AF-A0A380WE56-F1
#
_entry.id   AF-A0A380WE56-F1
#
_cell.length_a   1.000
_cell.length_b   1.000
_cell.length_c   1.000
_cell.angle_alpha   90.00
_cell.angle_beta   90.00
_cell.angle_gamma   90.00
#
_symmetry.space_group_name_H-M   'P 1'
#
loop_
_entity.id
_entity.type
_entity.pdbx_description
1 polymer ?
#
loop_
_entity_poly.entity_id
_entity_poly.type
_entity_poly.pdbx_seq_one_letter_code
_entity_poly.pdbx_strand_id
1 'polypeptide(L)' 'MAKKVKKSAKKAAKKLVRRPFSKDDIKALKAHSKARTPVAKIAKQMKRTEGSLRQKALKLGIGLGHQR' A
#
# COMPACT_ATOMS: atom_id res chain seq x y z
N MET A 1 -2.17 29.41 -24.69
CA MET A 1 -1.04 28.58 -24.20
C MET A 1 -1.52 27.17 -23.90
N ALA A 2 -1.16 26.19 -24.75
CA ALA A 2 -1.66 24.82 -24.66
C ALA A 2 -0.94 24.02 -23.57
N LYS A 3 -1.68 23.50 -22.57
CA LYS A 3 -1.13 22.60 -21.56
C LYS A 3 -0.91 21.21 -22.18
N LYS A 4 0.36 20.88 -22.43
CA LYS A 4 0.81 19.57 -22.94
C LYS A 4 0.60 18.48 -21.87
N VAL A 5 -0.44 17.67 -22.04
CA VAL A 5 -0.72 16.53 -21.15
C VAL A 5 0.29 15.42 -21.43
N LYS A 6 1.29 15.24 -20.56
CA LYS A 6 2.25 14.12 -20.64
C LYS A 6 1.50 12.81 -20.38
N LYS A 7 1.16 12.08 -21.44
CA LYS A 7 0.67 10.70 -21.38
C LYS A 7 1.82 9.79 -20.90
N SER A 8 1.86 9.49 -19.61
CA SER A 8 2.85 8.57 -19.03
C SER A 8 2.66 7.17 -19.60
N ALA A 9 3.72 6.61 -20.19
CA ALA A 9 3.73 5.27 -20.78
C ALA A 9 3.23 4.21 -19.78
N LYS A 10 2.26 3.41 -20.19
CA LYS A 10 1.64 2.35 -19.39
C LYS A 10 2.64 1.20 -19.26
N LYS A 11 3.39 1.13 -18.15
CA LYS A 11 4.28 -0.01 -17.87
C LYS A 11 3.45 -1.30 -17.84
N ALA A 12 3.89 -2.32 -18.58
CA ALA A 12 3.25 -3.63 -18.62
C ALA A 12 3.10 -4.19 -17.19
N ALA A 13 1.90 -4.66 -16.85
CA ALA A 13 1.59 -5.17 -15.53
C ALA A 13 2.31 -6.51 -15.31
N LYS A 14 3.33 -6.53 -14.44
CA LYS A 14 3.94 -7.80 -13.99
C LYS A 14 2.88 -8.60 -13.23
N LYS A 15 2.78 -9.90 -13.52
CA LYS A 15 1.84 -10.83 -12.86
C LYS A 15 2.02 -10.73 -11.35
N LEU A 16 0.95 -10.33 -10.65
CA LEU A 16 0.99 -10.10 -9.21
C LEU A 16 0.97 -11.46 -8.48
N VAL A 17 2.11 -11.88 -7.94
CA VAL A 17 2.19 -13.09 -7.12
C VAL A 17 1.52 -12.82 -5.76
N ARG A 18 0.50 -13.63 -5.41
CA ARG A 18 -0.14 -13.57 -4.09
C ARG A 18 0.84 -14.10 -3.04
N ARG A 19 1.36 -13.18 -2.21
CA ARG A 19 2.21 -13.52 -1.05
C ARG A 19 1.38 -13.52 0.23
N PRO A 20 1.38 -14.61 1.02
CA PRO A 20 0.69 -14.63 2.31
C PRO A 20 1.27 -13.57 3.24
N PHE A 21 0.45 -13.01 4.13
CA PHE A 21 0.94 -12.10 5.18
C PHE A 21 1.52 -12.93 6.33
N SER A 22 2.77 -12.67 6.70
CA SER A 22 3.38 -13.24 7.90
C SER A 22 2.76 -12.62 9.17
N LYS A 23 2.94 -13.29 10.32
CA LYS A 23 2.59 -12.73 11.64
C LYS A 23 3.32 -11.40 11.89
N ASP A 24 4.57 -11.28 11.45
CA ASP A 24 5.36 -10.05 11.60
C ASP A 24 4.86 -8.92 10.70
N ASP A 25 4.42 -9.25 9.48
CA ASP A 25 3.77 -8.28 8.60
C ASP A 25 2.52 -7.69 9.26
N ILE A 26 1.74 -8.51 9.99
CA ILE A 26 0.54 -8.06 10.69
C ILE A 26 0.91 -7.15 11.87
N LYS A 27 1.95 -7.48 12.64
CA LYS A 27 2.44 -6.63 13.73
C LYS A 27 2.92 -5.28 13.20
N ALA A 28 3.73 -5.28 12.14
CA ALA A 28 4.18 -4.07 11.48
C ALA A 28 3.01 -3.23 10.97
N LEU A 29 2.01 -3.85 10.32
CA LEU A 29 0.83 -3.16 9.82
C LEU A 29 0.03 -2.47 10.93
N LYS A 30 -0.12 -3.12 12.10
CA LYS A 30 -0.76 -2.54 13.28
C LYS A 30 0.05 -1.38 13.86
N ALA A 31 1.37 -1.49 13.92
CA ALA A 31 2.25 -0.40 14.38
C ALA A 31 2.17 0.82 13.45
N HIS A 32 2.23 0.60 12.14
CA HIS A 32 2.08 1.63 11.12
C HIS A 32 0.71 2.31 11.12
N SER A 33 -0.34 1.54 11.43
CA SER A 33 -1.65 2.09 11.73
C SER A 33 -1.51 3.04 12.92
N LYS A 34 -1.14 2.59 14.12
CA LYS A 34 -1.00 3.51 15.29
C LYS A 34 -0.18 4.77 15.00
N ALA A 35 0.94 4.65 14.29
CA ALA A 35 1.81 5.76 13.91
C ALA A 35 1.29 6.68 12.77
N ARG A 36 0.10 6.44 12.23
CA ARG A 36 -0.53 7.22 11.12
C ARG A 36 0.39 7.42 9.91
N THR A 37 1.18 6.39 9.63
CA THR A 37 2.15 6.43 8.51
C THR A 37 1.44 6.41 7.15
N PRO A 38 1.88 7.22 6.18
CA PRO A 38 1.33 7.21 4.83
C PRO A 38 1.50 5.85 4.16
N VAL A 39 0.44 5.37 3.49
CA VAL A 39 0.41 4.03 2.84
C VAL A 39 1.54 3.87 1.82
N ALA A 40 1.89 4.93 1.09
CA ALA A 40 3.00 4.92 0.13
C ALA A 40 4.36 4.62 0.78
N LYS A 41 4.58 5.03 2.04
CA LYS A 41 5.81 4.70 2.79
C LYS A 41 5.81 3.24 3.23
N ILE A 42 4.68 2.76 3.76
CA ILE A 42 4.50 1.36 4.19
C ILE A 42 4.70 0.41 3.00
N ALA A 43 4.14 0.75 1.83
CA ALA A 43 4.27 -0.04 0.61
C ALA A 43 5.74 -0.25 0.21
N LYS A 44 6.56 0.80 0.30
CA LYS A 44 8.00 0.73 0.03
C LYS A 44 8.76 -0.10 1.07
N GLN A 45 8.45 0.10 2.35
CA GLN A 45 9.10 -0.62 3.46
C GLN A 45 8.78 -2.12 3.45
N MET A 46 7.50 -2.48 3.32
CA MET A 46 7.03 -3.86 3.32
C MET A 46 7.18 -4.54 1.94
N LYS A 47 7.66 -3.82 0.92
CA LYS A 47 7.73 -4.28 -0.48
C LYS A 47 6.39 -4.88 -0.96
N ARG A 48 5.28 -4.27 -0.54
CA ARG A 48 3.89 -4.69 -0.82
C ARG A 48 3.18 -3.59 -1.59
N THR A 49 2.12 -3.94 -2.30
CA THR A 49 1.28 -2.94 -2.96
C THR A 49 0.35 -2.26 -1.95
N GLU A 50 0.04 -0.99 -2.19
CA GLU A 50 -0.89 -0.21 -1.35
C GLU A 50 -2.26 -0.88 -1.26
N GLY A 51 -2.77 -1.41 -2.38
CA GLY A 51 -4.03 -2.14 -2.42
C GLY A 51 -4.02 -3.39 -1.54
N SER A 52 -2.92 -4.16 -1.54
CA SER A 52 -2.79 -5.34 -0.67
C SER A 52 -2.82 -4.96 0.82
N LEU A 53 -2.15 -3.87 1.19
CA LEU A 53 -2.13 -3.37 2.56
C LEU A 53 -3.50 -2.87 3.01
N ARG A 54 -4.21 -2.11 2.15
CA ARG A 54 -5.58 -1.64 2.43
C ARG A 54 -6.55 -2.82 2.62
N GLN A 55 -6.50 -3.81 1.72
CA GLN A 55 -7.34 -5.00 1.83
C GLN A 55 -7.06 -5.78 3.12
N LYS A 56 -5.78 -5.93 3.49
CA LYS A 56 -5.42 -6.59 4.75
C LYS A 56 -5.87 -5.79 5.97
N ALA A 57 -5.75 -4.47 5.93
CA ALA A 57 -6.18 -3.58 7.00
C ALA A 57 -7.70 -3.61 7.20
N LEU A 58 -8.48 -3.58 6.11
CA LEU A 58 -9.94 -3.76 6.15
C LEU A 58 -10.33 -5.08 6.80
N LYS A 59 -9.69 -6.19 6.41
CA LYS A 59 -9.94 -7.51 7.03
C LYS A 59 -9.58 -7.56 8.52
N LEU A 60 -8.66 -6.71 8.97
CA LEU A 60 -8.26 -6.60 10.38
C LEU A 60 -9.05 -5.53 11.16
N GLY A 61 -9.96 -4.80 10.51
CA GLY A 61 -10.71 -3.72 11.12
C GLY A 61 -9.84 -2.52 11.54
N ILE A 62 -8.64 -2.37 10.97
CA ILE A 62 -7.75 -1.24 11.29
C ILE A 62 -7.78 -0.22 10.16
N GLY A 63 -7.89 1.05 10.53
CA GLY A 63 -7.67 2.13 9.57
C GLY A 63 -6.19 2.19 9.17
N LEU A 64 -5.91 2.29 7.87
CA LEU A 64 -4.54 2.36 7.35
C LEU A 64 -4.34 3.65 6.55
N GLY A 65 -3.23 4.35 6.85
CA GLY A 65 -2.87 5.62 6.23
C GLY A 65 -2.95 6.79 7.19
N HIS A 66 -2.67 7.96 6.63
CA HIS A 66 -2.61 9.24 7.34
C HIS A 66 -3.98 9.92 7.47
N GLN A 67 -4.88 9.70 6.51
CA GLN A 67 -6.17 10.40 6.37
C GLN A 67 -7.34 9.62 6.99
N ARG A 68 -7.15 9.09 8.20
CA ARG A 68 -8.13 8.24 8.87
C ARG A 68 -8.46 8.75 10.26
#